data_AF-A0A850VJQ9-F1
#
_entry.id   AF-A0A850VJQ9-F1
#
_cell.length_a   1.000
_cell.length_b   1.000
_cell.length_c   1.000
_cell.angle_alpha   90.00
_cell.angle_beta   90.00
_cell.angle_gamma   90.00
#
_symmetry.space_group_name_H-M   'P 1'
#
loop_
_entity.id
_entity.type
_entity.pdbx_description
1 polymer ?
#
loop_
_entity_poly.entity_id
_entity_poly.type
_entity_poly.pdbx_seq_one_letter_code
_entity_poly.pdbx_strand_id
1 'polypeptide(L)' 'AIAVRTKAMKCLSEVVAVDPSILARLDMQRGVHGRLMDNSTSVREAAVELLGRFVLCRPQLAEQYYDMLIERIL' A
#
# COMPACT_ATOMS: atom_id res chain seq x y z
N ALA A 1 -2.93 15.11 -10.50
CA ALA A 1 -2.61 15.77 -9.20
C ALA A 1 -1.78 14.83 -8.32
N ILE A 2 -0.47 15.09 -8.17
CA ILE A 2 0.43 14.22 -7.38
C ILE A 2 0.09 14.31 -5.88
N ALA A 3 -0.01 15.53 -5.33
CA ALA A 3 -0.24 15.77 -3.91
C ALA A 3 -1.49 15.07 -3.36
N VAL A 4 -2.59 15.06 -4.13
CA VAL A 4 -3.84 14.39 -3.75
C VAL A 4 -3.65 12.88 -3.64
N ARG A 5 -2.98 12.25 -4.62
CA ARG A 5 -2.73 10.80 -4.59
C ARG A 5 -1.79 10.40 -3.44
N THR A 6 -0.74 11.18 -3.21
CA THR A 6 0.16 10.98 -2.07
C THR A 6 -0.60 11.11 -0.74
N LYS A 7 -1.45 12.15 -0.62
CA LYS A 7 -2.25 12.34 0.60
C LYS A 7 -3.28 11.23 0.79
N ALA A 8 -3.89 10.72 -0.28
CA ALA A 8 -4.80 9.58 -0.21
C ALA A 8 -4.12 8.34 0.37
N MET A 9 -2.89 8.03 -0.04
CA MET A 9 -2.12 6.91 0.53
C MET A 9 -1.82 7.13 2.02
N LYS A 10 -1.42 8.34 2.41
CA LYS A 10 -1.17 8.67 3.82
C LYS A 10 -2.44 8.57 4.67
N CYS A 11 -3.58 9.04 4.15
CA CYS A 11 -4.87 8.89 4.83
C CYS A 11 -5.29 7.43 4.94
N LEU A 12 -5.02 6.61 3.92
CA LEU A 12 -5.29 5.18 3.96
C LEU A 12 -4.50 4.49 5.08
N SER A 13 -3.23 4.87 5.32
CA SER A 13 -2.45 4.35 6.44
C SER A 13 -3.09 4.60 7.81
N GLU A 14 -3.69 5.77 8.00
CA GLU A 14 -4.39 6.10 9.25
C GLU A 14 -5.68 5.28 9.41
N VAL A 15 -6.41 5.01 8.33
CA VAL A 15 -7.61 4.16 8.36
C VAL A 15 -7.24 2.71 8.67
N VAL A 16 -6.20 2.18 8.01
CA VAL A 16 -5.70 0.81 8.20
C VAL A 16 -5.11 0.63 9.60
N ALA A 17 -4.61 1.69 10.24
CA ALA A 17 -4.16 1.63 11.63
C ALA A 17 -5.30 1.28 12.60
N VAL A 18 -6.53 1.68 12.27
CA VAL A 18 -7.73 1.36 13.05
C VAL A 18 -8.29 -0.02 12.66
N ASP A 19 -8.38 -0.31 11.36
CA ASP A 19 -8.83 -1.61 10.84
C ASP A 19 -7.90 -2.15 9.74
N PRO A 20 -6.94 -3.04 10.11
CA PRO A 20 -6.03 -3.58 9.12
C PRO A 20 -6.64 -4.67 8.23
N SER A 21 -7.88 -5.12 8.48
CA SER A 21 -8.56 -6.08 7.61
C SER A 21 -8.87 -5.49 6.23
N ILE A 22 -8.91 -4.16 6.13
CA ILE A 22 -9.16 -3.43 4.87
C ILE A 22 -8.12 -3.79 3.79
N LEU A 23 -6.85 -4.00 4.18
CA LEU A 23 -5.80 -4.40 3.24
C LEU A 23 -5.99 -5.83 2.68
N ALA A 24 -6.78 -6.68 3.32
CA ALA A 24 -7.07 -8.01 2.81
C ALA A 24 -8.14 -8.01 1.70
N ARG A 25 -8.81 -6.89 1.45
CA ARG A 25 -9.85 -6.79 0.41
C ARG A 25 -9.23 -6.68 -0.98
N LEU A 26 -9.82 -7.38 -1.94
CA LEU A 26 -9.32 -7.45 -3.32
C LEU A 26 -9.31 -6.07 -4.03
N ASP A 27 -10.31 -5.24 -3.79
CA ASP A 27 -10.38 -3.89 -4.34
C ASP A 27 -9.26 -3.00 -3.78
N MET A 28 -8.97 -3.14 -2.48
CA MET A 28 -7.87 -2.43 -1.83
C MET A 28 -6.50 -2.89 -2.34
N GLN A 29 -6.29 -4.20 -2.48
CA GLN A 29 -5.06 -4.77 -3.04
C GLN A 29 -4.75 -4.19 -4.43
N ARG A 30 -5.74 -4.19 -5.33
CA ARG A 30 -5.60 -3.58 -6.67
C ARG A 30 -5.29 -2.09 -6.60
N GLY A 31 -5.95 -1.36 -5.72
CA GLY A 31 -5.73 0.07 -5.51
C GLY A 31 -4.30 0.37 -5.05
N VAL A 32 -3.81 -0.36 -4.04
CA VAL A 32 -2.46 -0.20 -3.50
C VAL A 32 -1.41 -0.62 -4.52
N HIS A 33 -1.61 -1.72 -5.25
CA HIS A 33 -0.72 -2.16 -6.33
C HIS A 33 -0.57 -1.10 -7.42
N GLY A 34 -1.68 -0.52 -7.88
CA GLY A 34 -1.65 0.59 -8.83
C GLY A 34 -1.00 1.88 -8.29
N ARG A 35 -0.75 1.97 -6.98
CA ARG A 35 0.01 3.06 -6.34
C ARG A 35 1.48 2.71 -6.11
N LEU A 36 1.81 1.42 -5.97
CA LEU A 36 3.20 0.94 -6.01
C LEU A 36 3.84 1.22 -7.38
N MET A 37 3.06 1.18 -8.46
CA MET A 37 3.50 1.46 -9.84
C MET A 37 3.22 2.89 -10.31
N ASP A 38 2.98 3.83 -9.39
CA ASP A 38 2.70 5.22 -9.76
C ASP A 38 3.93 5.91 -10.36
N ASN A 39 3.76 6.75 -11.39
CA ASN A 39 4.85 7.54 -11.98
C ASN A 39 5.58 8.44 -10.96
N SER A 40 4.89 8.92 -9.92
CA SER A 40 5.49 9.78 -8.91
C SER A 40 6.15 8.99 -7.79
N THR A 41 7.44 9.27 -7.55
CA THR A 41 8.19 8.68 -6.43
C THR A 41 7.49 8.91 -5.09
N SER A 42 6.98 10.11 -4.82
CA SER A 42 6.29 10.41 -3.55
C SER A 42 5.03 9.58 -3.31
N VAL A 43 4.34 9.16 -4.39
CA VAL A 43 3.16 8.30 -4.28
C VAL A 43 3.59 6.87 -4.00
N ARG A 44 4.63 6.39 -4.70
CA ARG A 44 5.21 5.06 -4.45
C ARG A 44 5.74 4.92 -3.03
N GLU A 45 6.44 5.93 -2.52
CA GLU A 45 6.93 5.96 -1.14
C GLU A 45 5.79 5.85 -0.13
N ALA A 46 4.71 6.63 -0.29
CA ALA A 46 3.56 6.54 0.60
C ALA A 46 2.85 5.18 0.54
N ALA A 47 2.86 4.51 -0.62
CA ALA A 47 2.31 3.15 -0.77
C ALA A 47 3.19 2.09 -0.09
N VAL A 48 4.52 2.21 -0.21
CA VAL A 48 5.48 1.32 0.47
C VAL A 48 5.44 1.54 1.98
N GLU A 49 5.34 2.79 2.44
CA GLU A 49 5.21 3.12 3.86
C GLU A 49 3.95 2.50 4.48
N LEU A 50 2.81 2.58 3.77
CA LEU A 50 1.57 1.89 4.15
C LEU A 50 1.82 0.39 4.34
N LEU A 51 2.33 -0.31 3.33
CA LEU A 51 2.51 -1.76 3.41
C LEU A 51 3.56 -2.17 4.45
N GLY A 52 4.69 -1.48 4.50
CA GLY A 52 5.77 -1.77 5.45
C GLY A 52 5.30 -1.70 6.90
N ARG A 53 4.39 -0.78 7.23
CA ARG A 53 3.84 -0.64 8.58
C ARG A 53 2.97 -1.84 9.01
N PHE A 54 2.23 -2.46 8.09
CA PHE A 54 1.22 -3.48 8.43
C PHE A 54 1.64 -4.91 8.07
N VAL A 55 2.46 -5.09 7.04
CA VAL A 55 3.00 -6.40 6.62
C VAL A 55 3.83 -7.05 7.74
N LEU A 56 4.58 -6.25 8.51
CA LEU A 56 5.34 -6.75 9.67
C LEU A 56 4.45 -7.19 10.83
N CYS A 57 3.27 -6.58 10.98
CA CYS A 57 2.33 -6.90 12.06
C CYS A 57 1.41 -8.08 11.70
N ARG A 58 1.26 -8.40 10.41
CA ARG A 58 0.35 -9.45 9.92
C ARG A 58 0.98 -10.24 8.78
N PRO A 59 1.58 -11.41 9.07
CA PRO A 59 2.23 -12.26 8.08
C PRO A 59 1.33 -12.63 6.89
N GLN A 60 0.02 -12.76 7.10
CA GLN A 60 -0.93 -13.09 6.04
C GLN A 60 -1.01 -11.98 4.97
N LEU A 61 -0.81 -10.71 5.35
CA LEU A 61 -0.71 -9.62 4.39
C LEU A 61 0.62 -9.67 3.63
N ALA A 62 1.69 -10.17 4.25
CA ALA A 62 2.98 -10.33 3.57
C ALA A 62 2.85 -11.24 2.34
N GLU A 63 2.19 -12.39 2.51
CA GLU A 63 1.94 -13.32 1.41
C GLU A 63 1.08 -12.70 0.31
N GLN A 64 0.03 -11.96 0.68
CA GLN A 64 -0.88 -11.33 -0.29
C GLN A 64 -0.24 -10.23 -1.13
N TYR A 65 0.72 -9.50 -0.56
CA TYR A 65 1.40 -8.39 -1.24
C TYR A 65 2.78 -8.76 -1.77
N TYR A 66 3.25 -9.99 -1.56
CA TYR A 66 4.60 -10.41 -1.91
C TYR A 66 4.91 -10.17 -3.39
N ASP A 67 4.10 -10.71 -4.29
CA ASP A 67 4.32 -10.57 -5.73
C ASP A 67 4.33 -9.10 -6.19
N MET A 68 3.44 -8.28 -5.61
CA MET A 68 3.34 -6.84 -5.90
C MET A 68 4.57 -6.06 -5.41
N LEU A 69 5.13 -6.45 -4.26
CA LEU A 69 6.34 -5.84 -3.71
C LEU A 69 7.57 -6.23 -4.53
N ILE A 70 7.65 -7.49 -4.96
CA ILE A 70 8.74 -8.00 -5.80
C ILE A 70 8.72 -7.33 -7.17
N GLU A 71 7.55 -7.24 -7.82
CA GLU A 71 7.39 -6.54 -9.10
C GLU A 71 7.87 -5.08 -9.03
N ARG A 72 7.80 -4.43 -7.86
CA ARG A 72 8.26 -3.05 -7.67
C ARG A 72 9.78 -2.93 -7.51
N ILE A 73 10.44 -4.01 -7.08
CA ILE A 73 11.90 -4.04 -6.84
C ILE A 73 12.65 -4.46 -8.11
N LEU A 74 12.05 -5.36 -8.89
CA LEU A 74 12.57 -5.85 -10.16
C LEU A 74 12.32 -4.85 -11.30
#